data_AF-A0A954NVW2-F1
#
_entry.id   AF-A0A954NVW2-F1
#
_cell.length_a   1.000
_cell.length_b   1.000
_cell.length_c   1.000
_cell.angle_alpha   90.00
_cell.angle_beta   90.00
_cell.angle_gamma   90.00
#
_symmetry.space_group_name_H-M   'P 1'
#
loop_
_entity.id
_entity.type
_entity.pdbx_description
1 polymer ?
#
loop_
_entity_poly.entity_id
_entity_poly.type
_entity_poly.pdbx_seq_one_letter_code
_entity_poly.pdbx_strand_id
1 'polypeptide(L)' 'RSGGQLEWTDGMLYPVLHRLQREGLITSKWKTADTGRKRKYYRLNTKGKKALATERQQWFAVHQTLAQFWGPDPCLT' A
#
# COMPACT_ATOMS: atom_id res chain seq x y z
N ARG A 1 10.95 -3.68 -0.87
CA ARG A 1 11.84 -2.50 -0.93
C ARG A 1 11.58 -1.82 -2.27
N SER A 2 11.16 -0.56 -2.30
CA SER A 2 10.79 0.21 -3.50
C SER A 2 11.99 0.68 -4.35
N GLY A 3 13.14 -0.01 -4.30
CA GLY A 3 14.31 0.35 -5.11
C GLY A 3 14.85 1.78 -4.96
N GLY A 4 14.47 2.52 -3.90
CA GLY A 4 14.82 3.94 -3.73
C GLY A 4 13.97 4.91 -4.57
N GLN A 5 13.00 4.42 -5.35
CA GLN A 5 12.17 5.25 -6.24
C GLN A 5 10.98 5.92 -5.53
N LEU A 6 10.65 5.48 -4.32
CA LEU A 6 9.67 6.14 -3.47
C LEU A 6 10.33 6.54 -2.16
N GLU A 7 10.50 7.84 -1.97
CA GLU A 7 10.86 8.43 -0.69
C GLU A 7 9.59 8.68 0.12
N TRP A 8 9.44 7.91 1.19
CA TRP A 8 8.37 8.12 2.15
C TRP A 8 8.90 9.00 3.28
N THR A 9 8.31 10.18 3.46
CA THR A 9 8.52 10.95 4.68
C THR A 9 7.61 10.42 5.79
N ASP A 10 8.06 10.47 7.04
CA ASP A 10 7.28 10.01 8.20
C ASP A 10 5.91 10.73 8.28
N GLY A 11 5.86 11.99 7.85
CA GLY A 11 4.63 12.78 7.75
C GLY A 11 3.59 12.26 6.74
N MET A 12 3.98 11.46 5.74
CA MET A 12 3.07 10.89 4.75
C MET A 12 2.49 9.54 5.17
N LEU A 13 3.17 8.80 6.06
CA LEU A 13 2.73 7.47 6.48
C LEU A 13 1.51 7.53 7.41
N TYR A 14 1.53 8.43 8.40
CA TYR A 14 0.46 8.51 9.40
C TYR A 14 -0.92 8.84 8.81
N PRO A 15 -1.08 9.81 7.90
CA PRO A 15 -2.37 10.09 7.27
C PRO A 15 -2.97 8.86 6.57
N VAL A 16 -2.14 8.09 5.87
CA VAL A 16 -2.57 6.86 5.20
C VAL A 16 -3.01 5.80 6.21
N LEU A 17 -2.23 5.58 7.27
CA LEU A 17 -2.60 4.64 8.34
C LEU A 17 -3.90 5.06 9.04
N HIS A 18 -4.09 6.36 9.30
CA HIS A 18 -5.32 6.88 9.90
C HIS A 18 -6.53 6.67 8.98
N ARG A 19 -6.37 6.89 7.68
CA ARG A 19 -7.42 6.62 6.70
C ARG A 19 -7.79 5.14 6.66
N LEU A 20 -6.80 4.25 6.52
CA LEU A 20 -7.03 2.80 6.51
C LEU A 20 -7.67 2.30 7.81
N GLN A 21 -7.32 2.90 8.96
CA GLN A 21 -7.94 2.57 10.24
C GLN A 21 -9.40 3.05 10.29
N ARG A 22 -9.69 4.25 9.78
CA ARG A 22 -11.06 4.81 9.70
C ARG A 22 -11.97 3.99 8.79
N GLU A 23 -11.44 3.49 7.68
CA GLU A 23 -12.15 2.60 6.74
C GLU A 23 -12.31 1.16 7.29
N GLY A 24 -11.70 0.88 8.45
CA GLY A 24 -11.76 -0.43 9.11
C GLY A 24 -10.98 -1.51 8.38
N LEU A 25 -9.96 -1.15 7.59
CA LEU A 25 -9.14 -2.09 6.82
C LEU A 25 -7.95 -2.63 7.63
N ILE A 26 -7.49 -1.85 8.62
CA ILE A 26 -6.41 -2.26 9.52
C ILE A 26 -6.86 -2.27 10.98
N THR A 27 -6.25 -3.16 11.76
CA THR A 27 -6.32 -3.14 13.22
C THR A 27 -4.99 -2.66 13.80
N SER A 28 -5.05 -2.10 15.01
CA SER A 28 -3.87 -1.61 15.71
C SER A 28 -3.77 -2.20 17.11
N LYS A 29 -2.55 -2.55 17.54
CA LYS A 29 -2.27 -3.08 18.87
C LYS A 29 -1.07 -2.37 19.47
N TRP A 30 -1.21 -1.86 20.68
CA TRP A 30 -0.09 -1.39 21.48
C TRP A 30 0.70 -2.59 21.99
N LYS A 31 2.01 -2.59 21.78
CA LYS A 31 2.94 -3.52 22.42
C LYS A 31 4.04 -2.72 23.11
N THR A 32 4.38 -3.14 24.30
CA THR A 32 5.59 -2.69 24.99
C THR A 32 6.77 -3.44 24.38
N ALA A 33 7.76 -2.70 23.88
CA ALA A 33 9.03 -3.32 23.49
C ALA A 33 9.81 -3.71 24.75
N ASP A 34 10.78 -4.63 24.63
CA ASP A 34 11.63 -5.05 25.76
C ASP A 34 12.40 -3.88 26.39
N THR A 35 12.57 -2.78 25.64
CA THR A 35 13.14 -1.51 26.12
C THR A 35 12.16 -0.61 26.88
N GLY A 36 10.95 -1.09 27.20
CA GLY A 36 9.90 -0.35 27.91
C GLY A 36 9.13 0.68 27.06
N ARG A 37 9.58 0.99 25.84
CA ARG A 37 8.90 1.96 24.97
C ARG A 37 7.66 1.33 24.31
N LYS A 38 6.51 1.98 24.46
CA LYS A 38 5.25 1.57 23.79
C LYS A 38 5.34 1.86 22.30
N ARG A 39 5.02 0.87 21.47
CA ARG A 39 4.90 0.99 20.01
C ARG A 39 3.52 0.52 19.57
N LYS A 40 2.91 1.23 18.62
CA LYS A 40 1.64 0.86 18.01
C LYS A 40 1.92 0.06 16.74
N TYR A 41 1.50 -1.20 16.72
CA TYR A 41 1.64 -2.10 15.58
C TYR A 41 0.33 -2.15 14.81
N TYR A 42 0.42 -2.08 13.48
CA TYR A 42 -0.72 -2.13 12.58
C TYR A 42 -0.71 -3.42 11.76
N ARG A 43 -1.89 -3.98 11.49
CA ARG A 43 -2.04 -5.19 10.67
C ARG A 43 -3.32 -5.11 9.84
N LEU A 44 -3.27 -5.59 8.60
CA LEU A 44 -4.48 -5.80 7.79
C LEU A 44 -5.38 -6.86 8.44
N ASN A 45 -6.66 -6.52 8.60
CA ASN A 45 -7.67 -7.48 9.02
C ASN A 45 -8.28 -8.19 7.80
N THR A 46 -9.28 -9.04 8.01
CA THR A 46 -9.93 -9.79 6.92
C THR A 46 -10.56 -8.88 5.87
N LYS A 47 -11.19 -7.77 6.28
CA LYS A 47 -11.75 -6.76 5.37
C LYS A 47 -10.65 -6.07 4.55
N GLY A 48 -9.57 -5.65 5.21
CA GLY A 48 -8.41 -5.05 4.55
C GLY A 48 -7.73 -5.97 3.55
N LYS A 49 -7.62 -7.27 3.85
CA LYS A 49 -7.06 -8.25 2.89
C LYS A 49 -7.93 -8.40 1.65
N LYS A 50 -9.27 -8.39 1.79
CA LYS A 50 -10.21 -8.43 0.67
C LYS A 50 -10.10 -7.15 -0.18
N ALA A 51 -10.14 -5.98 0.47
CA ALA A 51 -9.97 -4.70 -0.20
C ALA A 51 -8.65 -4.62 -0.98
N LEU A 52 -7.54 -5.02 -0.36
CA LEU A 52 -6.23 -5.08 -1.01
C LEU A 52 -6.23 -5.99 -2.25
N ALA A 53 -6.93 -7.13 -2.21
CA ALA A 53 -7.01 -8.02 -3.36
C ALA A 53 -7.75 -7.35 -4.53
N THR A 54 -8.87 -6.67 -4.25
CA THR A 54 -9.64 -5.92 -5.26
C THR A 54 -8.84 -4.75 -5.83
N GLU A 55 -8.25 -3.90 -4.98
CA GLU A 55 -7.43 -2.76 -5.42
C GLU A 55 -6.24 -3.23 -6.26
N ARG A 56 -5.60 -4.33 -5.88
CA ARG A 56 -4.51 -4.92 -6.66
C ARG A 56 -4.96 -5.40 -8.04
N GLN A 57 -6.14 -6.02 -8.14
CA GLN A 57 -6.69 -6.42 -9.43
C GLN A 57 -6.96 -5.22 -10.34
N GLN A 58 -7.55 -4.15 -9.79
CA GLN A 58 -7.80 -2.91 -10.50
C GLN A 58 -6.49 -2.26 -10.97
N TRP A 59 -5.48 -2.20 -10.09
CA TRP A 59 -4.17 -1.67 -10.42
C TRP A 59 -3.50 -2.44 -11.56
N PHE A 60 -3.57 -3.79 -11.53
CA PHE A 60 -3.02 -4.59 -12.62
C PHE A 60 -3.73 -4.35 -13.95
N ALA A 61 -5.05 -4.17 -13.95
CA ALA A 61 -5.79 -3.83 -15.17
C ALA A 61 -5.31 -2.49 -15.74
N VAL A 62 -5.21 -1.44 -14.91
CA VAL A 62 -4.71 -0.13 -15.34
C VAL A 62 -3.27 -0.23 -15.85
N HIS A 63 -2.41 -0.93 -15.12
CA HIS A 63 -1.01 -1.14 -15.51
C HIS A 63 -0.91 -1.87 -16.86
N GLN A 64 -1.72 -2.91 -17.09
CA GLN A 64 -1.73 -3.64 -18.36
C GLN A 64 -2.14 -2.74 -19.52
N THR A 65 -3.21 -1.95 -19.36
CA THR A 65 -3.65 -1.00 -20.38
C THR A 65 -2.56 0.03 -20.69
N LEU A 66 -1.96 0.62 -19.65
CA LEU A 66 -0.87 1.59 -19.84
C LEU A 66 0.36 0.96 -20.51
N ALA A 67 0.73 -0.27 -20.13
CA ALA A 67 1.85 -0.98 -20.72
C ALA A 67 1.62 -1.30 -22.22
N GLN A 68 0.37 -1.56 -22.63
CA GLN A 68 0.03 -1.73 -24.05
C GLN A 68 0.25 -0.45 -24.86
N PHE A 69 -0.12 0.71 -24.31
CA PHE A 69 0.11 2.00 -24.96
C PHE A 69 1.58 2.43 -24.98
N TRP A 70 2.37 2.02 -23.98
CA TRP A 70 3.80 2.38 -23.89
C TRP A 70 4.75 1.38 -24.55
N GLY A 71 4.25 0.31 -25.16
CA GLY A 71 5.07 -0.57 -26.02
C GLY A 71 5.57 0.16 -27.26
N PRO A 72 6.65 -0.31 -27.92
CA PRO A 72 7.13 0.31 -29.16
C PRO A 72 6.01 0.30 -30.20
N ASP A 73 5.79 1.43 -30.86
CA ASP A 73 4.88 1.53 -32.00
C ASP A 73 5.26 0.44 -33.03
N PRO A 74 4.35 -0.48 -33.40
CA PRO A 74 4.64 -1.53 -34.39
C PRO A 74 4.86 -0.96 -35.80
N CYS A 75 4.83 0.37 -35.98
CA CYS A 75 4.78 1.05 -37.26
C CYS A 75 6.13 1.62 -37.74
N LEU A 76 7.26 1.29 -37.09
CA LEU A 76 8.60 1.77 -37.49
C LEU A 76 9.61 0.66 -37.86
N THR A 77 9.11 -0.45 -38.38
CA THR A 77 9.90 -1.46 -39.15
C THR A 77 9.11 -1.91 -40.35
#